data_AF-A0A226NJD8-F1
#
_entry.id   AF-A0A226NJD8-F1
#
_cell.length_a   1.000
_cell.length_b   1.000
_cell.length_c   1.000
_cell.angle_alpha   90.00
_cell.angle_beta   90.00
_cell.angle_gamma   90.00
#
_symmetry.space_group_name_H-M   'P 1'
#
loop_
_entity.id
_entity.type
_entity.pdbx_description
1 polymer ?
#
loop_
_entity_poly.entity_id
_entity_poly.type
_entity_poly.pdbx_seq_one_letter_code
_entity_poly.pdbx_strand_id
1 'polypeptide(L)'
;MGDVHEAPRPRIAAAQLAQYIGRPVCFVGRVEKLDEEVSGVLEVVGRVTNQATIMCMSYVQFREDKSPFDLELYNEALKIIHEFPEYFPFGTGRNS
;
A
#
# COMPACT_ATOMS: atom_id res chain seq x y z
N MET A 1 10.78 3.93 -16.92
CA MET A 1 10.11 3.77 -15.61
C MET A 1 10.31 2.32 -15.21
N GLY A 2 11.04 2.02 -14.13
CA GLY A 2 11.24 0.64 -13.69
C GLY A 2 9.93 0.00 -13.24
N ASP A 3 9.84 -1.32 -13.41
CA ASP A 3 8.65 -2.10 -13.08
C ASP A 3 8.36 -2.03 -11.57
N VAL A 4 7.13 -1.67 -11.19
CA VAL A 4 6.70 -1.60 -9.79
C VAL A 4 6.62 -3.00 -9.16
N HIS A 5 6.51 -4.05 -9.97
CA HIS A 5 6.52 -5.43 -9.50
C HIS A 5 7.93 -5.96 -9.17
N GLU A 6 8.98 -5.36 -9.75
CA GLU A 6 10.37 -5.78 -9.53
C GLU A 6 11.02 -5.09 -8.32
N ALA A 7 10.41 -4.02 -7.81
CA ALA A 7 10.93 -3.25 -6.68
C ALA A 7 10.26 -3.63 -5.34
N PRO A 8 10.96 -3.48 -4.20
CA PRO A 8 10.35 -3.56 -2.88
C PRO A 8 9.22 -2.54 -2.73
N ARG A 9 8.05 -3.00 -2.26
CA ARG A 9 6.84 -2.19 -2.07
C ARG A 9 6.50 -2.10 -0.58
N PRO A 10 7.00 -1.09 0.14
CA PRO A 10 6.65 -0.90 1.54
C PRO A 10 5.15 -0.71 1.68
N ARG A 11 4.58 -1.35 2.70
CA ARG A 11 3.19 -1.15 3.09
C ARG A 11 3.10 0.15 3.87
N ILE A 12 2.24 1.07 3.45
CA ILE A 12 2.16 2.41 4.04
C ILE A 12 0.72 2.81 4.35
N ALA A 13 0.57 3.69 5.35
CA ALA A 13 -0.66 4.38 5.65
C ALA A 13 -0.80 5.67 4.82
N ALA A 14 -2.01 6.22 4.74
CA ALA A 14 -2.29 7.42 3.96
C ALA A 14 -1.43 8.62 4.40
N ALA A 15 -1.22 8.77 5.71
CA ALA A 15 -0.39 9.83 6.29
C ALA A 15 1.08 9.79 5.82
N GLN A 16 1.55 8.66 5.29
CA GLN A 16 2.93 8.48 4.85
C GLN A 16 3.12 8.78 3.36
N LEU A 17 2.06 9.02 2.57
CA LEU A 17 2.16 9.18 1.10
C LEU A 17 3.21 10.23 0.70
N ALA A 18 3.23 11.38 1.38
CA ALA A 18 4.20 12.45 1.12
C ALA A 18 5.67 12.05 1.33
N GLN A 19 5.96 11.00 2.12
CA GLN A 19 7.31 10.49 2.35
C GLN A 19 7.77 9.53 1.24
N TYR A 20 6.84 9.09 0.39
CA TYR A 20 7.06 8.08 -0.65
C TYR A 20 6.88 8.61 -2.07
N ILE A 21 6.87 9.93 -2.29
CA ILE A 21 6.75 10.55 -3.61
C ILE A 21 7.74 9.92 -4.60
N GLY A 22 7.22 9.50 -5.76
CA GLY A 22 7.99 8.85 -6.81
C GLY A 22 8.39 7.40 -6.53
N ARG A 23 8.06 6.81 -5.37
CA ARG A 23 8.42 5.44 -4.98
C ARG A 23 7.26 4.46 -5.18
N PRO A 24 7.55 3.18 -5.47
CA PRO A 24 6.54 2.12 -5.46
C PRO A 24 6.09 1.83 -4.03
N VAL A 25 4.79 1.59 -3.84
CA VAL A 25 4.18 1.33 -2.53
C VAL A 25 3.09 0.28 -2.62
N CYS A 26 2.73 -0.29 -1.46
CA CYS A 26 1.51 -1.08 -1.27
C CYS A 26 0.62 -0.36 -0.26
N PHE A 27 -0.62 -0.08 -0.63
CA PHE A 27 -1.59 0.64 0.19
C PHE A 27 -2.86 -0.19 0.33
N VAL A 28 -3.36 -0.35 1.56
CA VAL A 28 -4.63 -1.04 1.81
C VAL A 28 -5.62 -0.02 2.35
N GLY A 29 -6.81 0.04 1.77
CA GLY A 29 -7.84 0.98 2.18
C GLY A 29 -9.23 0.60 1.69
N ARG A 30 -10.24 1.21 2.28
CA ARG A 30 -11.63 1.06 1.83
C ARG A 30 -11.91 2.03 0.69
N VAL A 31 -12.57 1.54 -0.35
CA VAL A 31 -13.06 2.38 -1.45
C VAL A 31 -14.20 3.26 -0.95
N GLU A 32 -14.06 4.58 -1.12
CA GLU A 32 -15.14 5.55 -0.82
C GLU A 32 -15.89 6.01 -2.08
N LYS A 33 -15.17 6.22 -3.20
CA LYS A 33 -15.74 6.68 -4.47
C LYS A 33 -14.97 6.06 -5.64
N LEU A 34 -15.71 5.41 -6.55
CA LEU A 34 -15.22 4.90 -7.83
C LEU A 34 -16.37 4.91 -8.83
N ASP A 35 -16.04 5.05 -10.12
CA ASP A 35 -17.01 4.96 -11.22
C ASP A 35 -17.39 3.49 -11.55
N GLU A 36 -16.64 2.52 -11.01
CA GLU A 36 -16.81 1.08 -11.19
C GLU A 36 -17.54 0.42 -9.99
N GLU A 37 -18.10 -0.78 -10.18
CA GLU A 37 -18.78 -1.58 -9.12
C GLU A 37 -17.85 -2.11 -8.01
N VAL A 38 -16.59 -1.67 -7.97
CA VAL A 38 -15.61 -2.12 -6.98
C VAL A 38 -15.89 -1.43 -5.63
N SER A 39 -16.19 -2.22 -4.61
CA SER A 39 -16.49 -1.74 -3.25
C SER A 39 -15.72 -2.55 -2.20
N GLY A 40 -15.69 -2.07 -0.95
CA GLY A 40 -15.00 -2.76 0.14
C GLY A 40 -13.51 -2.42 0.22
N VAL A 41 -12.72 -3.32 0.82
CA VAL A 41 -11.28 -3.11 1.04
C VAL A 41 -10.46 -3.58 -0.16
N LEU A 42 -9.58 -2.71 -0.65
CA LEU A 42 -8.62 -3.00 -1.71
C LEU A 42 -7.19 -2.93 -1.18
N GLU A 43 -6.35 -3.82 -1.70
CA GLU A 43 -4.91 -3.67 -1.72
C GLU A 43 -4.50 -3.08 -3.07
N VAL A 44 -3.96 -1.87 -3.06
CA VAL A 44 -3.51 -1.10 -4.23
C VAL A 44 -2.00 -1.11 -4.29
N VAL A 45 -1.47 -1.50 -5.46
CA VAL A 45 -0.05 -1.43 -5.79
C VAL A 45 0.14 -0.35 -6.84
N GLY A 46 1.07 0.56 -6.59
CA GLY A 46 1.32 1.66 -7.51
C GLY A 46 2.50 2.53 -7.10
N ARG A 47 2.62 3.67 -7.76
CA ARG A 47 3.67 4.67 -7.48
C ARG A 47 3.03 5.93 -6.92
N VAL A 48 3.62 6.50 -5.87
CA VAL A 48 3.14 7.77 -5.34
C VAL A 48 3.48 8.90 -6.31
N THR A 49 2.49 9.72 -6.65
CA THR A 49 2.61 10.90 -7.51
C THR A 49 3.10 12.11 -6.71
N ASN A 50 3.45 13.21 -7.39
CA ASN A 50 3.87 14.45 -6.73
C ASN A 50 2.75 15.12 -5.92
N GLN A 51 1.49 14.72 -6.14
CA GLN A 51 0.32 15.20 -5.43
C GLN A 51 -0.03 14.34 -4.21
N ALA A 52 0.87 13.46 -3.77
CA ALA A 52 0.63 12.49 -2.70
C ALA A 52 -0.60 11.60 -2.95
N THR A 53 -0.85 11.26 -4.22
CA THR A 53 -1.83 10.23 -4.62
C THR A 53 -1.10 8.99 -5.15
N ILE A 54 -1.79 7.87 -5.32
CA ILE A 54 -1.19 6.66 -5.90
C ILE A 54 -1.64 6.52 -7.35
N MET A 55 -0.70 6.52 -8.28
CA MET A 55 -0.94 6.03 -9.64
C MET A 55 -1.00 4.50 -9.58
N CYS A 56 -2.22 3.97 -9.57
CA CYS A 56 -2.50 2.54 -9.48
C CYS A 56 -1.95 1.81 -10.71
N MET A 57 -1.27 0.68 -10.48
CA MET A 57 -0.84 -0.26 -11.53
C MET A 57 -1.61 -1.58 -11.46
N SER A 58 -1.94 -2.04 -10.25
CA SER A 58 -2.78 -3.21 -10.02
C SER A 58 -3.45 -3.11 -8.66
N TYR A 59 -4.61 -3.73 -8.50
CA TYR A 59 -5.28 -3.85 -7.21
C TYR A 59 -5.88 -5.24 -7.01
N VAL A 60 -6.06 -5.63 -5.75
CA VAL A 60 -6.76 -6.85 -5.35
C VAL A 60 -7.83 -6.48 -4.33
N GLN A 61 -9.06 -6.96 -4.54
CA GLN A 61 -10.14 -6.82 -3.57
C GLN A 61 -10.06 -7.91 -2.52
N PHE A 62 -10.10 -7.53 -1.24
CA PHE A 62 -10.18 -8.49 -0.16
C PHE A 62 -11.59 -9.06 -0.05
N ARG A 63 -11.67 -10.38 0.14
CA ARG A 63 -12.95 -11.07 0.35
C ARG A 63 -13.44 -10.78 1.76
N GLU A 64 -14.64 -10.21 1.87
CA GLU A 64 -15.31 -9.90 3.13
C GLU A 64 -16.55 -10.80 3.35
N ASP A 65 -16.71 -11.89 2.58
CA ASP A 65 -17.89 -12.79 2.60
C ASP A 65 -17.99 -13.65 3.86
N LYS A 66 -16.85 -14.02 4.45
CA LYS A 66 -16.79 -14.83 5.68
C LYS A 66 -16.48 -14.02 6.93
N SER A 67 -15.72 -12.95 6.79
CA SER A 67 -15.27 -12.10 7.89
C SER A 67 -14.95 -10.70 7.35
N PRO A 68 -15.36 -9.62 8.05
CA PRO A 68 -14.99 -8.27 7.66
C PRO A 68 -13.48 -8.08 7.77
N PHE A 69 -12.91 -7.24 6.91
CA PHE A 69 -11.50 -6.87 7.04
C PHE A 69 -11.34 -5.76 8.07
N ASP A 70 -10.56 -6.03 9.13
CA ASP A 70 -10.26 -5.06 10.18
C ASP A 70 -9.13 -4.11 9.73
N LEU A 71 -9.52 -2.96 9.19
CA LEU A 71 -8.58 -1.92 8.76
C LEU A 71 -7.87 -1.25 9.94
N GLU A 72 -8.48 -1.19 11.12
CA GLU A 72 -7.87 -0.58 12.30
C GLU A 72 -6.72 -1.45 12.80
N LEU A 73 -6.96 -2.76 12.94
CA LEU A 73 -5.92 -3.73 13.29
C LEU A 73 -4.80 -3.77 12.24
N TYR A 74 -5.14 -3.71 10.95
CA TYR A 74 -4.13 -3.63 9.89
C TYR A 74 -3.27 -2.36 10.02
N ASN A 75 -3.86 -1.21 10.37
CA ASN A 75 -3.11 0.03 10.60
C ASN A 75 -2.18 -0.05 11.83
N GLU A 76 -2.58 -0.76 12.90
CA GLU A 76 -1.67 -1.04 14.03
C GLU A 76 -0.50 -1.94 13.58
N ALA A 77 -0.75 -2.94 12.74
CA ALA A 77 0.31 -3.76 12.18
C ALA A 77 1.29 -2.95 11.31
N LEU A 78 0.81 -1.95 10.56
CA LEU A 78 1.69 -1.03 9.83
C LEU A 78 2.62 -0.27 10.77
N LYS A 79 2.12 0.23 11.91
CA LYS A 79 2.97 0.92 12.90
C LYS A 79 4.09 0.01 13.38
N ILE A 80 3.79 -1.24 13.72
CA ILE A 80 4.79 -2.24 14.15
C ILE A 80 5.82 -2.49 13.04
N ILE A 81 5.37 -2.68 11.80
CA ILE A 81 6.27 -2.89 10.65
C ILE A 81 7.27 -1.73 10.48
N HIS A 82 6.80 -0.49 10.67
CA HIS A 82 7.65 0.70 10.56
C HIS A 82 8.49 0.96 11.82
N GLU A 83 8.02 0.54 12.99
CA GLU A 83 8.73 0.65 14.26
C GLU A 83 9.89 -0.33 14.36
N PHE A 84 9.75 -1.54 13.77
CA PHE A 84 10.76 -2.59 13.81
C PHE A 84 11.17 -3.11 12.42
N PRO A 85 11.82 -2.27 11.59
CA PRO A 85 12.20 -2.63 10.22
C PRO A 85 13.23 -3.78 10.15
N GLU A 86 13.91 -4.12 11.24
CA GLU A 86 14.83 -5.26 11.31
C GLU A 86 14.11 -6.62 11.22
N TYR A 87 12.85 -6.70 11.69
CA TYR A 87 12.04 -7.91 11.61
C TYR A 87 11.18 -7.95 10.34
N PHE A 88 10.95 -6.79 9.71
CA PHE A 88 10.26 -6.69 8.43
C PHE A 88 11.06 -5.81 7.45
N PRO A 89 12.21 -6.30 6.95
CA PRO A 89 13.10 -5.48 6.13
C PRO A 89 12.47 -5.19 4.77
N PHE A 90 12.34 -3.90 4.46
CA PHE A 90 11.94 -3.45 3.13
C PHE A 90 13.13 -3.53 2.20
N GLY A 91 13.32 -4.69 1.56
CA GLY A 91 14.24 -4.93 0.45
C GLY A 91 15.46 -4.01 0.44
N THR A 92 16.33 -4.16 1.43
CA THR A 92 17.67 -3.54 1.45
C THR A 92 18.60 -4.26 0.47
N GLY A 93 18.14 -4.44 -0.77
CA GLY A 93 18.94 -4.89 -1.91
C GLY A 93 19.49 -3.68 -2.65
N ARG A 94 20.63 -3.19 -2.17
CA ARG A 94 21.62 -2.27 -2.77
C ARG A 94 21.29 -1.65 -4.16
N ASN A 95 21.30 -0.32 -4.16
CA ASN A 95 21.86 0.49 -5.25
C ASN A 95 23.28 0.00 -5.64
N SER A 96 23.52 -0.09 -6.94
CA SER A 96 24.75 0.36 -7.60
C SER A 96 24.38 0.85 -9.00
#